data_AF-A0A242LKH2-F1
#
_entry.id   AF-A0A242LKH2-F1
#
_cell.length_a   1.000
_cell.length_b   1.000
_cell.length_c   1.000
_cell.angle_alpha   90.00
_cell.angle_beta   90.00
_cell.angle_gamma   90.00
#
_symmetry.space_group_name_H-M   'P 1'
#
loop_
_entity.id
_entity.type
_entity.pdbx_description
1 polymer ?
#
loop_
_entity_poly.entity_id
_entity_poly.type
_entity_poly.pdbx_seq_one_letter_code
_entity_poly.pdbx_strand_id
1 'polypeptide(L)'
;MTIDAEEELFQNYQRTRVELEEQEDRVKEYLRNGEDYTQELLYQVRQVVGKRERSMDSLMDIQRELQRNEANYLEELTQERKNLIQQQDEAESDYRKKRQKLIQQGG
;
A
#
# COMPACT_ATOMS: atom_id res chain seq x y z
N MET A 1 9.46 -37.22 13.37
CA MET A 1 8.49 -36.53 12.51
C MET A 1 8.60 -35.01 12.72
N THR A 2 9.80 -34.43 12.64
CA THR A 2 10.04 -33.04 13.12
C THR A 2 10.62 -32.12 12.04
N ILE A 3 11.41 -32.65 11.10
CA ILE A 3 12.05 -31.86 10.04
C ILE A 3 11.01 -31.40 9.00
N ASP A 4 10.18 -32.32 8.51
CA ASP A 4 9.18 -32.01 7.47
C ASP A 4 8.16 -30.95 7.93
N ALA A 5 7.78 -30.96 9.21
CA ALA A 5 6.82 -30.02 9.78
C ALA A 5 7.42 -28.62 10.03
N GLU A 6 8.71 -28.53 10.38
CA GLU A 6 9.40 -27.24 10.50
C GLU A 6 9.64 -26.63 9.11
N GLU A 7 9.99 -27.45 8.13
CA GLU A 7 10.21 -27.01 6.74
C GLU A 7 8.90 -26.54 6.08
N GLU A 8 7.80 -27.27 6.25
CA GLU A 8 6.48 -26.83 5.79
C GLU A 8 6.04 -25.52 6.46
N LEU A 9 6.27 -25.38 7.77
CA LEU A 9 5.95 -24.15 8.50
C LEU A 9 6.76 -22.96 7.97
N PHE A 10 8.05 -23.16 7.67
CA PHE A 10 8.92 -22.12 7.13
C PHE A 10 8.50 -21.73 5.70
N GLN A 11 8.23 -22.69 4.82
CA GLN A 11 7.78 -22.41 3.45
C GLN A 11 6.46 -21.64 3.42
N ASN A 12 5.52 -22.00 4.29
CA ASN A 12 4.25 -21.29 4.41
C ASN A 12 4.46 -19.83 4.88
N TYR A 13 5.30 -19.61 5.89
CA TYR A 13 5.65 -18.26 6.33
C TYR A 13 6.31 -17.45 5.21
N GLN A 14 7.28 -18.02 4.49
CA GLN A 14 7.95 -17.32 3.39
C GLN A 14 6.97 -16.94 2.29
N ARG A 15 6.04 -17.83 1.92
CA ARG A 15 5.02 -17.52 0.91
C ARG A 15 4.14 -16.35 1.34
N THR A 16 3.58 -16.41 2.55
CA THR A 16 2.77 -15.30 3.10
C THR A 16 3.56 -14.00 3.15
N ARG A 17 4.84 -14.06 3.54
CA ARG A 17 5.70 -12.88 3.62
C ARG A 17 5.89 -12.22 2.26
N VAL A 18 6.24 -13.00 1.23
CA VAL A 18 6.43 -12.51 -0.14
C VAL A 18 5.14 -11.89 -0.68
N GLU A 19 3.99 -12.56 -0.50
CA GLU A 19 2.70 -12.03 -0.97
C GLU A 19 2.36 -10.67 -0.35
N LEU A 20 2.65 -10.49 0.94
CA LEU A 20 2.43 -9.22 1.64
C LEU A 20 3.42 -8.13 1.22
N GLU A 21 4.67 -8.49 0.94
CA GLU A 21 5.69 -7.55 0.44
C GLU A 21 5.36 -7.09 -0.99
N GLU A 22 4.91 -7.98 -1.87
CA GLU A 22 4.44 -7.63 -3.21
C GLU A 22 3.20 -6.74 -3.21
N GLN A 23 2.32 -6.88 -2.21
CA GLN A 23 1.20 -5.96 -2.01
C GLN A 23 1.69 -4.60 -1.52
N GLU A 24 2.62 -4.58 -0.56
CA GLU A 24 3.18 -3.32 -0.04
C GLU A 24 3.90 -2.55 -1.15
N ASP A 25 4.65 -3.23 -2.01
CA ASP A 25 5.38 -2.61 -3.11
C ASP A 25 4.46 -2.00 -4.17
N ARG A 26 3.32 -2.64 -4.46
CA ARG A 26 2.27 -2.05 -5.30
C ARG A 26 1.68 -0.78 -4.68
N VAL A 27 1.40 -0.80 -3.39
CA VAL A 27 0.91 0.40 -2.68
C VAL A 27 1.94 1.52 -2.68
N LYS A 28 3.23 1.20 -2.50
CA LYS A 28 4.33 2.20 -2.62
C LYS A 28 4.40 2.79 -4.03
N GLU A 29 4.18 1.99 -5.07
CA GLU A 29 4.14 2.46 -6.45
C GLU A 29 2.96 3.43 -6.67
N TYR A 30 1.76 3.10 -6.18
CA TYR A 30 0.61 4.00 -6.27
C TYR A 30 0.80 5.29 -5.48
N LEU A 31 1.42 5.24 -4.29
CA LEU A 31 1.75 6.44 -3.52
C LEU A 31 2.71 7.36 -4.29
N ARG A 32 3.74 6.81 -4.93
CA ARG A 32 4.67 7.59 -5.76
C ARG A 32 3.99 8.19 -6.99
N ASN A 33 3.18 7.41 -7.68
CA ASN A 33 2.51 7.85 -8.91
C ASN A 33 1.37 8.85 -8.64
N GLY A 34 0.70 8.73 -7.50
CA GLY A 34 -0.40 9.60 -7.10
C GLY A 34 0.04 11.07 -6.98
N GLU A 35 1.19 11.32 -6.34
CA GLU A 35 1.76 12.66 -6.17
C GLU A 35 2.10 13.35 -7.51
N ASP A 36 2.53 12.59 -8.51
CA ASP A 36 2.91 13.11 -9.83
C ASP A 36 1.67 13.38 -10.72
N TYR A 37 0.66 12.50 -10.66
CA TYR A 37 -0.47 12.52 -11.58
C TYR A 37 -1.37 13.76 -11.41
N THR A 38 -1.62 14.20 -10.18
CA THR A 38 -2.52 15.36 -9.95
C THR A 38 -1.88 16.67 -10.36
N GLN A 39 -0.56 16.83 -10.15
CA GLN A 39 0.17 18.00 -10.62
C GLN A 39 0.16 18.09 -12.14
N GLU A 40 0.35 16.96 -12.83
CA GLU A 40 0.25 16.90 -14.29
C GLU A 40 -1.15 17.24 -14.79
N LEU A 41 -2.19 16.66 -14.17
CA LEU A 41 -3.59 16.91 -14.56
C LEU A 41 -3.95 18.40 -14.37
N LEU A 42 -3.54 19.01 -13.25
CA LEU A 42 -3.77 20.43 -12.99
C LEU A 42 -3.03 21.34 -13.97
N TYR A 43 -1.82 20.96 -14.37
CA TYR A 43 -1.08 21.67 -15.41
C TYR A 43 -1.83 21.61 -16.75
N GLN A 44 -2.28 20.42 -17.17
CA GLN A 44 -3.04 20.24 -18.41
C GLN A 44 -4.37 21.00 -18.39
N VAL A 45 -5.12 20.96 -17.29
CA VAL A 45 -6.38 21.71 -17.14
C VAL A 45 -6.15 23.22 -17.24
N ARG A 46 -5.09 23.76 -16.60
CA ARG A 46 -4.74 25.18 -16.74
C ARG A 46 -4.34 25.55 -18.17
N GLN A 47 -3.64 24.68 -18.91
CA GLN A 47 -3.28 24.91 -20.31
C GLN A 47 -4.51 24.93 -21.23
N VAL A 48 -5.49 24.05 -20.99
CA VAL A 48 -6.71 23.96 -21.80
C VAL A 48 -7.66 25.11 -21.49
N VAL A 49 -7.81 25.46 -20.21
CA VAL A 49 -8.75 26.50 -19.81
C VAL A 49 -8.14 27.90 -19.90
N GLY A 50 -6.83 28.09 -19.74
CA GLY A 50 -6.20 29.38 -20.06
C GLY A 50 -6.37 29.82 -21.52
N LYS A 51 -6.68 28.88 -22.43
CA LYS A 51 -7.00 29.13 -23.84
C LYS A 51 -8.48 29.46 -24.11
N ARG A 52 -9.36 29.31 -23.11
CA ARG A 52 -10.81 29.59 -23.22
C ARG A 52 -11.15 30.58 -22.11
N GLU A 53 -11.68 31.75 -22.41
CA GLU A 53 -12.11 32.76 -21.40
C GLU A 53 -13.27 32.26 -20.49
N ARG A 54 -13.08 31.16 -19.76
CA ARG A 54 -13.99 30.63 -18.75
C ARG A 54 -13.62 31.22 -17.39
N SER A 55 -14.61 31.36 -16.50
CA SER A 55 -14.40 31.97 -15.19
C SER A 55 -13.34 31.21 -14.39
N MET A 56 -12.36 31.96 -13.90
CA MET A 56 -11.27 31.44 -13.06
C MET A 56 -11.79 30.76 -11.79
N ASP A 57 -12.96 31.15 -11.30
CA ASP A 57 -13.57 30.60 -10.08
C ASP A 57 -13.94 29.11 -10.24
N SER A 58 -14.53 28.72 -11.37
CA SER A 58 -14.89 27.31 -11.62
C SER A 58 -13.66 26.40 -11.71
N LEU A 59 -12.52 26.93 -12.17
CA LEU A 59 -11.24 26.22 -12.17
C LEU A 59 -10.69 26.04 -10.77
N MET A 60 -10.79 27.05 -9.92
CA MET A 60 -10.32 26.98 -8.54
C MET A 60 -11.11 25.95 -7.74
N ASP A 61 -12.42 25.85 -7.97
CA ASP A 61 -13.26 24.84 -7.31
C ASP A 61 -12.92 23.43 -7.77
N ILE A 62 -12.76 23.19 -9.07
CA ILE A 62 -12.30 21.90 -9.61
C ILE A 62 -10.93 21.53 -9.06
N GLN A 63 -10.00 22.50 -8.97
CA GLN A 63 -8.69 22.26 -8.39
C GLN A 63 -8.77 21.85 -6.92
N ARG A 64 -9.62 22.50 -6.13
CA ARG A 64 -9.82 22.14 -4.71
C ARG A 64 -10.42 20.75 -4.55
N GLU A 65 -11.39 20.39 -5.38
CA GLU A 65 -12.00 19.05 -5.35
C GLU A 65 -10.99 17.97 -5.74
N LEU A 66 -10.18 18.20 -6.78
CA LEU A 66 -9.10 17.30 -7.18
C LEU A 66 -8.08 17.09 -6.07
N GLN A 67 -7.62 18.18 -5.43
CA GLN A 67 -6.68 18.11 -4.31
C GLN A 67 -7.25 17.36 -3.10
N ARG A 68 -8.55 17.52 -2.82
CA ARG A 68 -9.22 16.77 -1.74
C ARG A 68 -9.31 15.28 -2.06
N ASN A 69 -9.69 14.93 -3.28
CA ASN A 69 -9.78 13.53 -3.69
C ASN A 69 -8.41 12.86 -3.70
N GLU A 70 -7.37 13.55 -4.16
CA GLU A 70 -5.99 13.09 -4.07
C GLU A 70 -5.57 12.85 -2.62
N ALA A 71 -5.80 13.82 -1.73
CA ALA A 71 -5.44 13.69 -0.32
C ALA A 71 -6.15 12.49 0.34
N ASN A 72 -7.45 12.30 0.07
CA ASN A 72 -8.19 11.15 0.58
C ASN A 72 -7.64 9.82 0.03
N TYR A 73 -7.33 9.77 -1.27
CA TYR A 73 -6.77 8.58 -1.90
C TYR A 73 -5.38 8.22 -1.34
N LEU A 74 -4.50 9.21 -1.15
CA LEU A 74 -3.19 9.01 -0.54
C LEU A 74 -3.31 8.59 0.94
N GLU A 75 -4.30 9.10 1.67
CA GLU A 75 -4.59 8.68 3.03
C GLU A 75 -5.04 7.20 3.09
N GLU A 76 -5.93 6.78 2.20
CA GLU A 76 -6.37 5.39 2.07
C GLU A 76 -5.20 4.46 1.77
N LEU A 77 -4.35 4.80 0.78
CA LEU A 77 -3.14 4.03 0.47
C LEU A 77 -2.16 3.98 1.64
N THR A 78 -2.00 5.08 2.38
CA THR A 78 -1.14 5.13 3.56
C THR A 78 -1.68 4.19 4.64
N GLN A 79 -2.99 4.14 4.84
CA GLN A 79 -3.61 3.24 5.80
C GLN A 79 -3.51 1.78 5.37
N GLU A 80 -3.71 1.48 4.09
CA GLU A 80 -3.51 0.15 3.52
C GLU A 80 -2.08 -0.34 3.75
N ARG A 81 -1.09 0.51 3.47
CA ARG A 81 0.32 0.19 3.72
C ARG A 81 0.59 -0.12 5.19
N LYS A 82 0.04 0.66 6.13
CA LYS A 82 0.17 0.38 7.57
C LYS A 82 -0.42 -0.99 7.93
N ASN A 83 -1.58 -1.33 7.38
CA ASN A 83 -2.21 -2.62 7.62
C ASN A 83 -1.36 -3.78 7.09
N LEU A 84 -0.75 -3.63 5.90
CA LEU A 84 0.15 -4.64 5.33
C LEU A 84 1.39 -4.86 6.20
N ILE A 85 2.01 -3.78 6.71
CA ILE A 85 3.15 -3.88 7.64
C ILE A 85 2.72 -4.60 8.93
N GLN A 86 1.54 -4.30 9.46
CA GLN A 86 1.03 -4.99 10.64
C GLN A 86 0.81 -6.49 10.37
N GLN A 87 0.24 -6.86 9.23
CA GLN A 87 0.04 -8.26 8.84
C GLN A 87 1.38 -9.01 8.67
N GLN A 88 2.39 -8.32 8.15
CA GLN A 88 3.75 -8.83 8.04
C GLN A 88 4.36 -9.16 9.42
N ASP A 89 4.17 -8.27 10.41
CA ASP A 89 4.62 -8.48 11.79
C ASP A 89 3.84 -9.60 12.50
N GLU A 90 2.53 -9.68 12.27
CA GLU A 90 1.67 -10.74 12.79
C GLU A 90 2.07 -12.11 12.24
N ALA A 91 2.33 -12.21 10.93
CA ALA A 91 2.80 -13.44 10.29
C ALA A 91 4.13 -13.93 10.87
N GLU A 92 5.07 -13.01 11.16
CA GLU A 92 6.34 -13.35 11.79
C GLU A 92 6.16 -13.81 13.25
N SER A 93 5.32 -13.10 14.02
CA SER A 93 4.99 -13.46 15.39
C SER A 93 4.37 -14.86 15.49
N ASP A 94 3.43 -15.17 14.59
CA ASP A 94 2.76 -16.46 14.53
C ASP A 94 3.69 -17.58 14.09
N TYR A 95 4.56 -17.33 13.11
CA TYR A 95 5.61 -18.27 12.72
C TYR A 95 6.51 -18.61 13.92
N ARG A 96 7.02 -17.60 14.64
CA ARG A 96 7.88 -17.78 15.82
C ARG A 96 7.17 -18.60 16.91
N LYS A 97 5.90 -18.30 17.20
CA LYS A 97 5.10 -19.04 18.20
C LYS A 97 4.89 -20.50 17.79
N LYS A 98 4.52 -20.76 16.53
CA LYS A 98 4.30 -22.12 16.01
C LYS A 98 5.60 -22.93 16.04
N ARG A 99 6.71 -22.31 15.65
CA ARG A 99 8.05 -22.92 15.69
C ARG A 99 8.47 -23.28 17.12
N GLN A 100 8.26 -22.39 18.08
CA GLN A 100 8.57 -22.67 19.49
C GLN A 100 7.76 -23.86 20.04
N LYS A 101 6.48 -23.95 19.68
CA LYS A 101 5.62 -25.09 20.06
C LYS A 101 6.11 -26.40 19.46
N LEU A 102 6.52 -26.41 18.18
CA LEU A 102 7.07 -27.60 17.52
C LEU A 102 8.35 -28.08 18.24
N ILE A 103 9.24 -27.16 18.62
CA ILE A 103 10.46 -27.49 19.37
C ILE A 103 10.11 -28.09 20.75
N GLN A 104 9.11 -27.55 21.44
CA GLN A 104 8.66 -28.05 22.75
C GLN A 104 7.93 -29.41 22.69
N GLN A 105 7.34 -29.75 21.54
CA GLN A 105 6.58 -31.00 21.34
C GLN A 105 7.43 -32.14 20.74
N GLY A 106 8.54 -31.80 20.07
CA GLY A 106 9.46 -32.75 19.46
C GLY A 106 10.74 -33.03 20.26
N GLY A 107 10.92 -32.37 21.41
CA GLY A 107 12.00 -32.61 22.38
C GLY A 107 11.63 -33.62 23.47
#